data_AF-D3LST1-F1
#
_entry.id   AF-D3LST1-F1
#
_cell.length_a   1.000
_cell.length_b   1.000
_cell.length_c   1.000
_cell.angle_alpha   90.00
_cell.angle_beta   90.00
_cell.angle_gamma   90.00
#
_symmetry.space_group_name_H-M   'P 1'
#
loop_
_entity.id
_entity.type
_entity.pdbx_description
1 polymer ?
#
loop_
_entity_poly.entity_id
_entity_poly.type
_entity_poly.pdbx_seq_one_letter_code
_entity_poly.pdbx_strand_id
1 'polypeptide(L)' 'MQKQEFMDNVWSDFEFSYEEPEYYINAIDGIYYGGEVNRDSVVFQPPGDALEHFIIDGKPLKDILADIDW' A
#
# COMPACT_ATOMS: atom_id res chain seq x y z
N MET A 1 8.99 8.11 -0.46
CA MET A 1 7.78 8.82 0.02
C MET A 1 7.77 8.92 1.54
N GLN A 2 7.17 9.96 2.13
CA GLN A 2 6.93 10.04 3.59
C GLN A 2 5.49 9.65 3.96
N LYS A 3 5.23 9.32 5.23
CA LYS A 3 3.89 8.96 5.73
C LYS A 3 2.79 9.94 5.29
N GLN A 4 3.04 11.25 5.38
CA GLN A 4 2.04 12.25 5.01
C GLN A 4 1.71 12.19 3.51
N GLU A 5 2.73 12.06 2.68
CA GLU A 5 2.60 11.97 1.22
C GLU A 5 1.86 10.69 0.81
N PHE A 6 2.04 9.57 1.52
CA PHE A 6 1.19 8.39 1.35
C PHE A 6 -0.28 8.69 1.70
N MET A 7 -0.51 9.30 2.87
CA MET A 7 -1.87 9.63 3.32
C MET A 7 -2.57 10.63 2.39
N ASP A 8 -1.83 11.43 1.63
CA ASP A 8 -2.38 12.36 0.64
C ASP A 8 -2.73 11.66 -0.69
N ASN A 9 -2.05 10.56 -1.03
CA ASN A 9 -2.18 9.87 -2.32
C ASN A 9 -2.99 8.57 -2.26
N VAL A 10 -3.14 7.92 -1.10
CA VAL A 10 -3.86 6.62 -0.97
C VAL A 10 -5.36 6.68 -1.34
N TRP A 11 -5.89 7.88 -1.56
CA TRP A 11 -7.26 8.12 -2.04
C TRP A 11 -7.39 7.99 -3.56
N SER A 12 -6.28 8.09 -4.28
CA SER A 12 -6.14 7.69 -5.68
C SER A 12 -5.49 6.31 -5.71
N ASP A 13 -5.89 5.45 -6.65
CA ASP A 13 -5.30 4.13 -6.86
C ASP A 13 -3.77 4.21 -6.75
N PHE A 14 -3.22 3.57 -5.71
CA PHE A 14 -1.83 3.67 -5.32
C PHE A 14 -1.11 2.43 -5.79
N GLU A 15 -0.48 2.50 -6.97
CA GLU A 15 0.28 1.41 -7.57
C GLU A 15 1.77 1.66 -7.42
N PHE A 16 2.54 0.60 -7.11
CA PHE A 16 3.98 0.70 -6.88
C PHE A 16 4.69 -0.64 -7.02
N SER A 17 6.01 -0.60 -7.17
CA SER A 17 6.85 -1.81 -7.21
C SER A 17 7.84 -1.83 -6.06
N TYR A 18 8.11 -3.02 -5.52
CA TYR A 18 9.13 -3.25 -4.50
C TYR A 18 9.80 -4.61 -4.73
N GLU A 19 11.11 -4.62 -5.01
CA GLU A 19 11.92 -5.82 -5.28
C GLU A 19 11.34 -6.75 -6.38
N GLU A 20 10.86 -6.17 -7.48
CA GLU A 20 10.26 -6.79 -8.68
C GLU A 20 8.72 -6.91 -8.72
N PRO A 21 7.99 -7.42 -7.69
CA PRO A 21 6.54 -7.45 -7.74
C PRO A 21 5.88 -6.07 -7.76
N GLU A 22 4.76 -5.99 -8.46
CA GLU A 22 3.84 -4.85 -8.46
C GLU A 22 2.78 -5.03 -7.37
N TYR A 23 2.47 -3.95 -6.69
CA TYR A 23 1.50 -3.87 -5.61
C TYR A 23 0.53 -2.71 -5.85
N TYR A 24 -0.66 -2.82 -5.27
CA TYR A 24 -1.67 -1.76 -5.31
C TYR A 24 -2.28 -1.54 -3.94
N ILE A 25 -2.82 -0.32 -3.72
CA ILE A 25 -3.78 0.01 -2.68
C ILE A 25 -4.86 0.90 -3.30
N ASN A 26 -6.08 0.38 -3.39
CA ASN A 26 -7.21 1.07 -4.00
C ASN A 26 -8.32 1.31 -2.98
N ALA A 27 -8.90 2.50 -3.01
CA ALA A 27 -9.99 2.91 -2.13
C ALA A 27 -11.33 2.74 -2.85
N ILE A 28 -12.22 1.91 -2.31
CA ILE A 28 -13.58 1.69 -2.81
C ILE A 28 -14.56 1.91 -1.65
N ASP A 29 -15.40 2.93 -1.73
CA ASP A 29 -16.40 3.29 -0.70
C ASP A 29 -15.83 3.40 0.73
N GLY A 30 -14.57 3.88 0.87
CA GLY A 30 -13.89 4.03 2.16
C GLY A 30 -13.33 2.72 2.73
N ILE A 31 -13.32 1.65 1.94
CA ILE A 31 -12.61 0.39 2.20
C ILE A 31 -11.35 0.39 1.33
N TYR A 32 -10.21 0.03 1.90
CA TYR A 32 -8.94 -0.03 1.19
C TYR A 32 -8.58 -1.47 0.91
N TYR A 33 -8.30 -1.77 -0.35
CA TYR A 33 -7.89 -3.08 -0.81
C TYR A 33 -6.46 -2.97 -1.29
N GLY A 34 -5.54 -3.73 -0.70
CA GLY A 34 -4.17 -3.75 -1.17
C GLY A 34 -3.61 -5.15 -1.28
N GLY A 35 -2.75 -5.35 -2.25
CA GLY A 35 -2.19 -6.67 -2.54
C GLY A 35 -1.14 -6.62 -3.64
N GLU A 36 -0.45 -7.74 -3.80
CA GLU A 36 0.38 -8.01 -4.98
C GLU A 36 -0.55 -8.23 -6.18
N VAL A 37 -0.17 -7.70 -7.35
CA VAL A 37 -0.93 -7.90 -8.59
C VAL A 37 -1.11 -9.40 -8.87
N ASN A 38 -2.31 -9.80 -9.30
CA ASN A 38 -2.72 -11.20 -9.52
C ASN A 38 -2.81 -12.09 -8.27
N ARG A 39 -2.80 -11.53 -7.06
CA ARG A 39 -3.06 -12.26 -5.81
C ARG A 39 -4.29 -11.72 -5.06
N ASP A 40 -4.68 -12.45 -4.02
CA ASP A 40 -5.75 -12.03 -3.12
C ASP A 40 -5.39 -10.70 -2.44
N SER A 41 -6.39 -9.81 -2.36
CA SER A 41 -6.27 -8.55 -1.65
C SER A 41 -6.43 -8.73 -0.14
N VAL A 42 -5.75 -7.86 0.59
CA VAL A 42 -5.94 -7.59 2.01
C VAL A 42 -6.80 -6.34 2.14
N VAL A 43 -7.68 -6.32 3.14
CA VAL A 43 -8.60 -5.22 3.42
C VAL A 43 -8.12 -4.41 4.63
N PHE A 44 -8.11 -3.09 4.50
CA PHE A 44 -7.70 -2.15 5.55
C PHE A 44 -8.78 -1.08 5.78
N GLN A 45 -9.01 -0.72 7.05
CA GLN A 45 -9.86 0.41 7.45
C GLN A 45 -9.43 0.88 8.85
N PRO A 46 -8.93 2.11 9.03
CA PRO A 46 -8.75 3.27 8.10
C PRO A 46 -7.53 3.16 7.15
N PRO A 47 -7.27 4.11 6.22
CA PRO A 47 -6.11 4.04 5.30
C PRO A 47 -4.75 3.92 6.01
N GLY A 48 -4.65 4.48 7.22
CA GLY A 48 -3.46 4.36 8.05
C GLY A 48 -3.13 2.92 8.46
N ASP A 49 -4.10 2.00 8.44
CA ASP A 49 -3.86 0.59 8.75
C ASP A 49 -2.98 -0.08 7.70
N ALA A 50 -3.05 0.34 6.44
CA ALA A 50 -2.20 -0.21 5.38
C ALA A 50 -0.70 0.01 5.70
N LEU A 51 -0.35 1.15 6.31
CA LEU A 51 1.03 1.44 6.70
C LEU A 51 1.61 0.46 7.72
N GLU A 52 0.76 -0.05 8.62
CA GLU A 52 1.14 -0.88 9.75
C GLU A 52 0.92 -2.39 9.48
N HIS A 53 -0.04 -2.72 8.61
CA HIS A 53 -0.56 -4.08 8.43
C HIS A 53 -0.45 -4.62 7.02
N PHE A 54 -0.14 -3.79 6.01
CA PHE A 54 0.21 -4.33 4.70
C PHE A 54 1.66 -4.81 4.74
N ILE A 55 1.84 -6.12 4.82
CA ILE A 55 3.15 -6.76 4.97
C ILE A 55 3.69 -7.18 3.60
N ILE A 56 4.84 -6.63 3.24
CA ILE A 56 5.57 -6.89 2.00
C ILE A 56 6.97 -7.38 2.38
N ASP A 57 7.34 -8.57 1.92
CA ASP A 57 8.58 -9.25 2.29
C ASP A 57 8.89 -9.23 3.81
N GLY A 58 7.85 -9.50 4.62
CA GLY A 58 7.97 -9.51 6.08
C GLY A 58 8.09 -8.14 6.75
N LYS A 59 8.05 -7.04 6.01
CA LYS A 59 8.09 -5.66 6.53
C LYS A 59 6.75 -4.96 6.33
N PRO A 60 6.32 -4.11 7.27
CA PRO A 60 5.16 -3.26 7.06
C PRO A 60 5.44 -2.17 6.01
N LEU A 61 4.43 -1.76 5.26
CA LEU A 61 4.55 -0.77 4.18
C LEU A 61 5.31 0.49 4.61
N LYS A 62 5.06 1.02 5.81
CA LYS A 62 5.74 2.22 6.32
C LYS A 62 7.27 2.11 6.34
N ASP A 63 7.80 0.90 6.50
CA ASP A 63 9.24 0.65 6.61
C ASP A 63 9.90 0.54 5.23
N ILE A 64 9.12 0.39 4.14
CA ILE A 64 9.62 0.30 2.76
C ILE A 64 9.28 1.52 1.89
N LEU A 65 8.47 2.49 2.39
CA LEU A 65 8.06 3.68 1.63
C LEU A 65 9.21 4.50 1.02
N ALA A 66 10.40 4.42 1.61
CA ALA A 66 11.60 5.10 1.12
C ALA A 66 12.26 4.36 -0.06
N ASP A 67 11.98 3.07 -0.21
CA ASP A 67 12.63 2.14 -1.14
C ASP A 67 11.72 1.75 -2.31
N ILE A 68 10.48 2.24 -2.33
CA ILE A 68 9.52 2.03 -3.42
C ILE A 68 10.00 2.76 -4.68
N ASP A 69 10.05 2.03 -5.79
CA ASP A 69 10.25 2.55 -7.13
C ASP A 69 8.90 2.96 -7.76
N TRP A 70 8.87 4.15 -8.37
CA TRP A 70 7.68 4.82 -8.93
C TRP A 70 7.68 4.80 -10.46
#